data_AF-A0A3B9T978-F1
#
_entry.id   AF-A0A3B9T978-F1
#
_cell.length_a   1.000
_cell.length_b   1.000
_cell.length_c   1.000
_cell.angle_alpha   90.00
_cell.angle_beta   90.00
_cell.angle_gamma   90.00
#
_symmetry.space_group_name_H-M   'P 1'
#
loop_
_entity.id
_entity.type
_entity.pdbx_description
1 polymer ?
#
loop_
_entity_poly.entity_id
_entity_poly.type
_entity_poly.pdbx_seq_one_letter_code
_entity_poly.pdbx_strand_id
1 'polypeptide(L)'
;MNMKKGIVLGFLLAMALTVFSQNLQSEYRYLTLVKTQQKKLIHNNLRNAEIVADSLLFSNTLDKKTASLFLMELGNNYSVVKKAEFALFSFLRQRFCFPNDTISLFVEKQMRFNALLLNIDKQMIEFIIQKSAAYNLSDNKEVNLNKLIYWASKIETKDLSPLLLHHLDLMNAKGYSLIDDVLKWEDLTRIAFPIKHKAFFLAHDFDSLDFAHQKRYYKYQTCYFLKNKAWNRAKDTLFTFRNLAEAKKSNLCFLKFRSAMHF
;
A
#
# COMPACT_ATOMS: atom_id res chain seq x y z
N MET A 1 26.62 -7.89 38.13
CA MET A 1 26.10 -6.50 38.13
C MET A 1 25.07 -6.21 37.02
N ASN A 2 24.29 -7.20 36.54
CA ASN A 2 23.45 -7.06 35.34
C ASN A 2 21.92 -7.20 35.55
N MET A 3 21.46 -7.75 36.68
CA MET A 3 20.02 -7.96 36.95
C MET A 3 19.24 -6.66 37.17
N LYS A 4 19.81 -5.68 37.89
CA LYS A 4 19.13 -4.41 38.20
C LYS A 4 18.86 -3.56 36.94
N LYS A 5 19.76 -3.59 35.95
CA LYS A 5 19.57 -2.89 34.67
C LYS A 5 18.49 -3.56 33.80
N GLY A 6 18.42 -4.90 33.80
CA GLY A 6 17.38 -5.65 33.09
C GLY A 6 15.97 -5.43 33.66
N ILE A 7 15.84 -5.32 34.99
CA ILE A 7 14.55 -5.06 35.66
C ILE A 7 14.07 -3.62 35.39
N VAL A 8 14.97 -2.63 35.46
CA VAL A 8 14.61 -1.22 35.15
C VAL A 8 14.25 -1.07 33.68
N LEU A 9 14.98 -1.72 32.76
CA LEU A 9 14.65 -1.71 31.34
C LEU A 9 13.30 -2.40 31.06
N GLY A 10 13.03 -3.53 31.71
CA GLY A 10 11.75 -4.24 31.63
C GLY A 10 10.58 -3.44 32.17
N PHE A 11 10.78 -2.68 33.27
CA PHE A 11 9.77 -1.81 33.86
C PHE A 11 9.48 -0.57 32.99
N LEU A 12 10.52 0.03 32.41
CA LEU A 12 10.38 1.15 31.46
C LEU A 12 9.70 0.72 30.16
N LEU A 13 10.03 -0.48 29.65
CA LEU A 13 9.31 -1.09 28.53
C LEU A 13 7.85 -1.30 28.89
N ALA A 14 7.54 -1.95 30.03
CA ALA A 14 6.17 -2.17 30.46
C ALA A 14 5.36 -0.87 30.61
N MET A 15 5.95 0.20 31.17
CA MET A 15 5.32 1.51 31.27
C MET A 15 5.09 2.16 29.89
N ALA A 16 6.04 2.06 28.97
CA ALA A 16 5.85 2.56 27.61
C ALA A 16 4.71 1.83 26.88
N LEU A 17 4.56 0.52 27.13
CA LEU A 17 3.47 -0.29 26.59
C LEU A 17 2.10 0.09 27.17
N THR A 18 2.02 0.31 28.49
CA THR A 18 0.76 0.68 29.14
C THR A 18 0.32 2.08 28.74
N VAL A 19 1.24 3.05 28.65
CA VAL A 19 0.93 4.42 28.21
C VAL A 19 0.46 4.43 26.75
N PHE A 20 1.11 3.68 25.86
CA PHE A 20 0.68 3.60 24.46
C PHE A 20 -0.69 2.90 24.32
N SER A 21 -0.94 1.82 25.07
CA SER A 21 -2.23 1.12 25.07
C SER A 21 -3.39 1.99 25.60
N GLN A 22 -3.16 2.74 26.68
CA GLN A 22 -4.13 3.70 27.23
C GLN A 22 -4.41 4.85 26.26
N ASN A 23 -3.38 5.32 25.55
CA ASN A 23 -3.54 6.32 24.49
C ASN A 23 -4.38 5.76 23.33
N LEU A 24 -4.13 4.52 22.89
CA LEU A 24 -4.90 3.90 21.81
C LEU A 24 -6.38 3.72 22.15
N GLN A 25 -6.69 3.28 23.37
CA GLN A 25 -8.09 3.16 23.82
C GLN A 25 -8.78 4.53 23.88
N SER A 26 -8.05 5.56 24.31
CA SER A 26 -8.55 6.94 24.37
C SER A 26 -8.83 7.49 22.97
N GLU A 27 -7.92 7.25 22.01
CA GLU A 27 -8.08 7.62 20.60
C GLU A 27 -9.27 6.90 19.95
N TYR A 28 -9.45 5.60 20.23
CA TYR A 28 -10.63 4.86 19.78
C TYR A 28 -11.94 5.45 20.31
N ARG A 29 -12.00 5.74 21.63
CA ARG A 29 -13.17 6.37 22.25
C ARG A 29 -13.43 7.76 21.66
N TYR A 30 -12.38 8.53 21.42
CA TYR A 30 -12.45 9.84 20.81
C TYR A 30 -13.04 9.78 19.39
N LEU A 31 -12.56 8.88 18.53
CA LEU A 31 -13.13 8.66 17.19
C LEU A 31 -14.61 8.27 17.24
N THR A 32 -14.98 7.44 18.22
CA THR A 32 -16.38 7.03 18.43
C THR A 32 -17.27 8.23 18.80
N LEU A 33 -16.79 9.09 19.72
CA LEU A 33 -17.50 10.28 20.18
C LEU A 33 -17.62 11.35 19.10
N VAL A 34 -16.54 11.61 18.35
CA VAL A 34 -16.53 12.63 17.29
C VAL A 34 -17.49 12.25 16.16
N LYS A 35 -17.55 10.95 15.80
CA LYS A 35 -18.50 10.43 14.81
C LYS A 35 -19.96 10.65 15.20
N THR A 36 -20.31 10.46 16.48
CA THR A 36 -21.69 10.60 16.96
C THR A 36 -22.11 12.05 17.15
N GLN A 37 -21.17 12.96 17.42
CA GLN A 37 -21.50 14.33 17.82
C GLN A 37 -21.35 15.36 16.69
N GLN A 38 -20.30 15.34 15.86
CA GLN A 38 -20.07 16.41 14.86
C GLN A 38 -19.22 15.97 13.65
N LYS A 39 -19.84 15.92 12.45
CA LYS A 39 -19.14 15.60 11.18
C LYS A 39 -17.96 16.53 10.84
N LYS A 40 -18.00 17.81 11.25
CA LYS A 40 -16.92 18.78 11.00
C LYS A 40 -15.65 18.47 11.79
N LEU A 41 -15.79 17.96 13.02
CA LEU A 41 -14.65 17.60 13.86
C LEU A 41 -13.92 16.35 13.36
N ILE A 42 -14.62 15.45 12.64
CA ILE A 42 -14.00 14.26 12.04
C ILE A 42 -12.81 14.67 11.16
N HIS A 43 -12.98 15.64 10.26
CA HIS A 43 -11.93 16.07 9.34
C HIS A 43 -10.65 16.56 10.04
N ASN A 44 -10.79 17.26 11.17
CA ASN A 44 -9.66 17.78 11.92
C ASN A 44 -8.85 16.68 12.61
N ASN A 45 -9.48 15.53 12.86
CA ASN A 45 -8.93 14.46 13.68
C ASN A 45 -8.40 13.27 12.87
N LEU A 46 -8.84 13.11 11.62
CA LEU A 46 -8.38 12.03 10.74
C LEU A 46 -6.85 12.02 10.59
N ARG A 47 -6.21 13.20 10.53
CA ARG A 47 -4.74 13.28 10.43
C ARG A 47 -4.04 12.67 11.65
N ASN A 48 -4.51 12.97 12.86
CA ASN A 48 -3.93 12.42 14.08
C ASN A 48 -4.20 10.91 14.17
N ALA A 49 -5.41 10.48 13.80
CA ALA A 49 -5.76 9.08 13.76
C ALA A 49 -4.91 8.27 12.75
N GLU A 50 -4.51 8.86 11.62
CA GLU A 50 -3.56 8.23 10.70
C GLU A 50 -2.16 8.06 11.31
N ILE A 51 -1.66 9.06 12.04
CA ILE A 51 -0.36 8.95 12.73
C ILE A 51 -0.38 7.80 13.75
N VAL A 52 -1.50 7.65 14.46
CA VAL A 52 -1.71 6.52 15.37
C VAL A 52 -1.76 5.21 14.59
N ALA A 53 -2.50 5.15 13.47
CA ALA A 53 -2.59 3.97 12.62
C ALA A 53 -1.21 3.51 12.09
N ASP A 54 -0.38 4.44 11.61
CA ASP A 54 0.99 4.16 11.19
C ASP A 54 1.79 3.54 12.35
N SER A 55 1.68 4.13 13.54
CA SER A 55 2.35 3.63 14.75
C SER A 55 1.90 2.21 15.12
N LEU A 56 0.64 1.85 14.89
CA LEU A 56 0.14 0.47 15.09
C LEU A 56 0.80 -0.50 14.12
N LEU A 57 0.85 -0.15 12.83
CA LEU A 57 1.39 -1.02 11.79
C LEU A 57 2.88 -1.34 11.97
N PHE A 58 3.63 -0.56 12.74
CA PHE A 58 5.08 -0.74 12.90
C PHE A 58 5.55 -1.00 14.35
N SER A 59 4.63 -1.19 15.31
CA SER A 59 4.96 -1.55 16.70
C SER A 59 4.79 -3.05 17.00
N ASN A 60 5.61 -3.59 17.90
CA ASN A 60 5.68 -5.04 18.19
C ASN A 60 4.83 -5.47 19.39
N THR A 61 4.16 -4.55 20.05
CA THR A 61 3.64 -4.74 21.41
C THR A 61 2.36 -3.95 21.59
N LEU A 62 1.24 -4.57 21.24
CA LEU A 62 -0.08 -3.93 21.29
C LEU A 62 -1.18 -4.91 21.66
N ASP A 63 -2.19 -4.38 22.32
CA ASP A 63 -3.50 -5.02 22.40
C ASP A 63 -4.12 -5.09 20.98
N LYS A 64 -4.03 -6.28 20.37
CA LYS A 64 -4.56 -6.56 19.03
C LYS A 64 -6.06 -6.25 18.96
N LYS A 65 -6.83 -6.44 20.03
CA LYS A 65 -8.28 -6.18 20.03
C LYS A 65 -8.57 -4.70 19.92
N THR A 66 -7.89 -3.87 20.72
CA THR A 66 -8.08 -2.41 20.67
C THR A 66 -7.58 -1.83 19.35
N ALA A 67 -6.44 -2.29 18.82
CA ALA A 67 -5.97 -1.89 17.49
C ALA A 67 -6.98 -2.23 16.38
N SER A 68 -7.61 -3.41 16.47
CA SER A 68 -8.66 -3.85 15.56
C SER A 68 -9.89 -2.93 15.58
N LEU A 69 -10.38 -2.61 16.78
CA LEU A 69 -11.52 -1.70 16.98
C LEU A 69 -11.21 -0.26 16.52
N PHE A 70 -10.00 0.22 16.82
CA PHE A 70 -9.53 1.53 16.38
C PHE A 70 -9.54 1.65 14.85
N LEU A 71 -8.97 0.69 14.13
CA LEU A 71 -8.89 0.72 12.67
C LEU A 71 -10.27 0.57 12.01
N MET A 72 -11.16 -0.25 12.58
CA MET A 72 -12.56 -0.32 12.16
C MET A 72 -13.24 1.05 12.30
N GLU A 73 -13.05 1.71 13.44
CA GLU A 73 -13.68 2.99 13.72
C GLU A 73 -13.10 4.15 12.89
N LEU A 74 -11.80 4.11 12.61
CA LEU A 74 -11.16 5.00 11.64
C LEU A 74 -11.79 4.83 10.24
N GLY A 75 -11.98 3.58 9.80
CA GLY A 75 -12.68 3.28 8.54
C GLY A 75 -14.10 3.84 8.51
N ASN A 76 -14.86 3.67 9.59
CA ASN A 76 -16.21 4.24 9.72
C ASN A 76 -16.20 5.77 9.61
N ASN A 77 -15.25 6.44 10.26
CA ASN A 77 -15.12 7.90 10.19
C ASN A 77 -14.84 8.37 8.76
N TYR A 78 -13.96 7.69 8.03
CA TYR A 78 -13.74 7.97 6.61
C TYR A 78 -14.98 7.77 5.74
N SER A 79 -15.75 6.70 5.96
CA SER A 79 -17.01 6.47 5.24
C SER A 79 -18.02 7.59 5.49
N VAL A 80 -18.12 8.10 6.73
CA VAL A 80 -19.01 9.23 7.08
C VAL A 80 -18.65 10.51 6.33
N VAL A 81 -17.35 10.77 6.12
CA VAL A 81 -16.87 11.92 5.35
C VAL A 81 -16.68 11.64 3.86
N LYS A 82 -17.26 10.53 3.36
CA LYS A 82 -17.27 10.13 1.95
C LYS A 82 -15.88 9.95 1.32
N LYS A 83 -14.90 9.51 2.13
CA LYS A 83 -13.55 9.15 1.71
C LYS A 83 -13.42 7.63 1.60
N ALA A 84 -14.07 7.05 0.59
CA ALA A 84 -14.26 5.61 0.49
C ALA A 84 -12.93 4.83 0.35
N GLU A 85 -11.95 5.40 -0.35
CA GLU A 85 -10.61 4.82 -0.53
C GLU A 85 -9.84 4.69 0.79
N PHE A 86 -9.88 5.72 1.62
CA PHE A 86 -9.25 5.70 2.95
C PHE A 86 -10.00 4.81 3.93
N ALA A 87 -11.33 4.76 3.82
CA ALA A 87 -12.16 3.84 4.60
C ALA A 87 -11.80 2.39 4.27
N LEU A 88 -11.79 2.03 3.00
CA LEU A 88 -11.44 0.70 2.52
C LEU A 88 -10.03 0.31 2.95
N PHE A 89 -9.05 1.20 2.82
CA PHE A 89 -7.70 0.94 3.29
C PHE A 89 -7.62 0.73 4.82
N SER A 90 -8.39 1.49 5.61
CA SER A 90 -8.49 1.28 7.07
C SER A 90 -9.05 -0.09 7.44
N PHE A 91 -10.08 -0.55 6.73
CA PHE A 91 -10.61 -1.90 6.91
C PHE A 91 -9.62 -2.99 6.48
N LEU A 92 -8.86 -2.77 5.39
CA LEU A 92 -7.80 -3.69 4.99
C LEU A 92 -6.68 -3.76 6.04
N ARG A 93 -6.26 -2.62 6.60
CA ARG A 93 -5.30 -2.56 7.72
C ARG A 93 -5.80 -3.40 8.89
N GLN A 94 -7.07 -3.24 9.27
CA GLN A 94 -7.67 -4.04 10.32
C GLN A 94 -7.60 -5.54 9.98
N ARG A 95 -8.07 -5.97 8.81
CA ARG A 95 -8.14 -7.39 8.48
C ARG A 95 -6.77 -8.04 8.32
N PHE A 96 -5.84 -7.42 7.59
CA PHE A 96 -4.52 -8.02 7.34
C PHE A 96 -3.60 -7.97 8.55
N CYS A 97 -3.63 -6.90 9.35
CA CYS A 97 -2.65 -6.71 10.43
C CYS A 97 -3.19 -7.00 11.82
N PHE A 98 -4.51 -6.84 12.04
CA PHE A 98 -5.16 -7.01 13.33
C PHE A 98 -6.51 -7.74 13.18
N PRO A 99 -6.54 -8.94 12.55
CA PRO A 99 -7.77 -9.68 12.31
C PRO A 99 -8.50 -9.95 13.62
N ASN A 100 -9.83 -9.85 13.59
CA ASN A 100 -10.68 -10.19 14.72
C ASN A 100 -12.04 -10.64 14.20
N ASP A 101 -12.29 -11.96 14.28
CA ASP A 101 -13.45 -12.59 13.70
C ASP A 101 -14.78 -12.04 14.23
N THR A 102 -14.82 -11.56 15.48
CA THR A 102 -16.03 -10.97 16.07
C THR A 102 -16.47 -9.68 15.39
N ILE A 103 -15.55 -8.89 14.83
CA ILE A 103 -15.87 -7.64 14.10
C ILE A 103 -15.83 -7.82 12.58
N SER A 104 -15.23 -8.92 12.10
CA SER A 104 -14.99 -9.17 10.68
C SER A 104 -16.25 -9.08 9.82
N LEU A 105 -17.39 -9.63 10.25
CA LEU A 105 -18.63 -9.57 9.46
C LEU A 105 -19.11 -8.14 9.17
N PHE A 106 -19.04 -7.27 10.18
CA PHE A 106 -19.37 -5.85 10.00
C PHE A 106 -18.37 -5.18 9.06
N VAL A 107 -17.07 -5.43 9.26
CA VAL A 107 -16.01 -4.89 8.41
C VAL A 107 -16.18 -5.31 6.95
N GLU A 108 -16.52 -6.57 6.67
CA GLU A 108 -16.76 -7.04 5.30
C GLU A 108 -17.93 -6.32 4.64
N LYS A 109 -19.01 -6.10 5.38
CA LYS A 109 -20.14 -5.30 4.89
C LYS A 109 -19.71 -3.87 4.55
N GLN A 110 -18.89 -3.25 5.40
CA GLN A 110 -18.35 -1.92 5.13
C GLN A 110 -17.38 -1.91 3.94
N MET A 111 -16.54 -2.93 3.79
CA MET A 111 -15.65 -3.08 2.64
C MET A 111 -16.42 -3.19 1.33
N ARG A 112 -17.46 -4.04 1.27
CA ARG A 112 -18.35 -4.16 0.10
C ARG A 112 -19.02 -2.82 -0.23
N PHE A 113 -19.51 -2.11 0.78
CA PHE A 113 -20.14 -0.81 0.59
C PHE A 113 -19.17 0.25 0.03
N ASN A 114 -17.98 0.39 0.62
CA ASN A 114 -16.99 1.37 0.13
C ASN A 114 -16.42 0.97 -1.25
N ALA A 115 -16.27 -0.33 -1.52
CA ALA A 115 -15.87 -0.82 -2.84
C ALA A 115 -16.90 -0.46 -3.93
N LEU A 116 -18.20 -0.58 -3.61
CA LEU A 116 -19.28 -0.14 -4.50
C LEU A 116 -19.18 1.36 -4.82
N LEU A 117 -18.91 2.20 -3.81
CA LEU A 117 -18.74 3.65 -4.03
C LEU A 117 -17.56 3.99 -4.93
N LEU A 118 -16.52 3.14 -4.95
CA LEU A 118 -15.32 3.30 -5.77
C LEU A 118 -15.46 2.62 -7.15
N ASN A 119 -16.59 1.99 -7.46
CA ASN A 119 -16.78 1.15 -8.65
C ASN A 119 -15.73 0.04 -8.78
N ILE A 120 -15.30 -0.52 -7.65
CA ILE A 120 -14.40 -1.69 -7.64
C ILE A 120 -15.22 -2.93 -8.00
N ASP A 121 -14.65 -3.77 -8.85
CA ASP A 121 -15.28 -5.03 -9.27
C ASP A 121 -15.68 -5.90 -8.07
N LYS A 122 -16.90 -6.46 -8.14
CA LYS A 122 -17.47 -7.26 -7.05
C LYS A 122 -16.65 -8.52 -6.79
N GLN A 123 -16.20 -9.22 -7.83
CA GLN A 123 -15.43 -10.44 -7.66
C GLN A 123 -14.07 -10.14 -7.03
N MET A 124 -13.45 -9.02 -7.44
CA MET A 124 -12.20 -8.55 -6.86
C MET A 124 -12.33 -8.26 -5.36
N ILE A 125 -13.38 -7.55 -4.92
CA ILE A 125 -13.54 -7.25 -3.48
C ILE A 125 -13.84 -8.51 -2.66
N GLU A 126 -14.65 -9.45 -3.18
CA GLU A 126 -14.88 -10.72 -2.49
C GLU A 126 -13.58 -11.53 -2.37
N PHE A 127 -12.75 -11.51 -3.42
CA PHE A 127 -11.45 -12.17 -3.37
C PHE A 127 -10.52 -11.56 -2.33
N ILE A 128 -10.47 -10.22 -2.23
CA ILE A 128 -9.71 -9.53 -1.19
C ILE A 128 -10.24 -9.88 0.22
N ILE A 129 -11.56 -9.93 0.40
CA ILE A 129 -12.19 -10.30 1.67
C ILE A 129 -11.78 -11.72 2.10
N GLN A 130 -11.79 -12.67 1.17
CA GLN A 130 -11.32 -14.03 1.42
C GLN A 130 -9.83 -14.06 1.78
N LYS A 131 -8.98 -13.38 1.00
CA LYS A 131 -7.52 -13.35 1.22
C LYS A 131 -7.10 -12.63 2.50
N SER A 132 -7.96 -11.78 3.04
CA SER A 132 -7.76 -11.07 4.30
C SER A 132 -8.41 -11.74 5.51
N ALA A 133 -9.00 -12.93 5.35
CA ALA A 133 -9.55 -13.70 6.46
C ALA A 133 -8.44 -14.21 7.40
N ALA A 134 -8.73 -14.29 8.70
CA ALA A 134 -7.74 -14.58 9.74
C ALA A 134 -6.92 -15.85 9.47
N TYR A 135 -7.57 -16.91 9.01
CA TYR A 135 -6.94 -18.21 8.69
C TYR A 135 -5.97 -18.17 7.50
N ASN A 136 -5.97 -17.11 6.68
CA ASN A 136 -5.06 -16.91 5.56
C ASN A 136 -3.83 -16.04 5.91
N LEU A 137 -3.74 -15.59 7.16
CA LEU A 137 -2.69 -14.66 7.62
C LEU A 137 -1.56 -15.41 8.29
N SER A 138 -0.36 -14.86 8.14
CA SER A 138 0.85 -15.40 8.77
C SER A 138 0.99 -14.85 10.18
N ASP A 139 1.69 -15.56 11.07
CA ASP A 139 2.18 -14.97 12.32
C ASP A 139 3.24 -13.89 12.07
N ASN A 140 3.86 -13.89 10.88
CA ASN A 140 4.83 -12.88 10.48
C ASN A 140 4.11 -11.59 10.03
N LYS A 141 4.32 -10.53 10.81
CA LYS A 141 3.78 -9.18 10.55
C LYS A 141 4.24 -8.60 9.21
N GLU A 142 5.49 -8.79 8.83
CA GLU A 142 6.04 -8.29 7.56
C GLU A 142 5.35 -8.92 6.36
N VAL A 143 5.07 -10.23 6.42
CA VAL A 143 4.33 -10.95 5.37
C VAL A 143 2.91 -10.38 5.24
N ASN A 144 2.25 -10.11 6.35
CA ASN A 144 0.90 -9.55 6.34
C ASN A 144 0.87 -8.09 5.86
N LEU A 145 1.90 -7.29 6.19
CA LEU A 145 2.05 -5.93 5.67
C LEU A 145 2.28 -5.93 4.16
N ASN A 146 3.14 -6.83 3.65
CA ASN A 146 3.31 -7.02 2.21
C ASN A 146 1.99 -7.42 1.52
N LYS A 147 1.24 -8.36 2.10
CA LYS A 147 -0.11 -8.73 1.62
C LYS A 147 -1.06 -7.52 1.61
N LEU A 148 -1.07 -6.73 2.69
CA LEU A 148 -1.87 -5.50 2.78
C LEU A 148 -1.55 -4.55 1.63
N ILE A 149 -0.27 -4.20 1.42
CA ILE A 149 0.12 -3.25 0.38
C ILE A 149 -0.17 -3.82 -1.01
N TYR A 150 0.09 -5.11 -1.23
CA TYR A 150 -0.25 -5.79 -2.47
C TYR A 150 -1.74 -5.68 -2.80
N TRP A 151 -2.63 -5.99 -1.85
CA TRP A 151 -4.07 -5.90 -2.10
C TRP A 151 -4.57 -4.46 -2.19
N ALA A 152 -3.99 -3.55 -1.39
CA ALA A 152 -4.30 -2.14 -1.45
C ALA A 152 -3.86 -1.49 -2.78
N SER A 153 -2.78 -1.97 -3.39
CA SER A 153 -2.32 -1.48 -4.70
C SER A 153 -3.24 -1.90 -5.85
N LYS A 154 -4.04 -2.97 -5.68
CA LYS A 154 -5.04 -3.37 -6.68
C LYS A 154 -6.33 -2.54 -6.63
N ILE A 155 -6.60 -1.87 -5.50
CA ILE A 155 -7.72 -0.92 -5.34
C ILE A 155 -7.27 0.54 -5.54
N GLU A 156 -6.10 0.73 -6.16
CA GLU A 156 -5.42 2.03 -6.23
C GLU A 156 -6.32 3.13 -6.80
N THR A 157 -6.45 4.20 -6.03
CA THR A 157 -7.02 5.48 -6.47
C THR A 157 -5.95 6.56 -6.39
N LYS A 158 -6.16 7.67 -7.11
CA LYS A 158 -5.23 8.82 -7.11
C LYS A 158 -4.89 9.31 -5.70
N ASP A 159 -5.85 9.28 -4.79
CA ASP A 159 -5.69 9.79 -3.42
C ASP A 159 -5.12 8.74 -2.46
N LEU A 160 -5.25 7.45 -2.78
CA LEU A 160 -4.70 6.35 -1.98
C LEU A 160 -3.22 6.09 -2.30
N SER A 161 -2.77 6.27 -3.55
CA SER A 161 -1.38 6.00 -3.93
C SER A 161 -0.33 6.69 -3.06
N PRO A 162 -0.47 7.99 -2.72
CA PRO A 162 0.51 8.67 -1.85
C PRO A 162 0.59 8.06 -0.45
N LEU A 163 -0.55 7.61 0.10
CA LEU A 163 -0.60 6.97 1.42
C LEU A 163 0.10 5.60 1.39
N LEU A 164 -0.11 4.82 0.33
CA LEU A 164 0.55 3.54 0.15
C LEU A 164 2.06 3.68 -0.05
N LEU A 165 2.51 4.69 -0.82
CA LEU A 165 3.94 5.00 -0.96
C LEU A 165 4.56 5.38 0.38
N HIS A 166 3.88 6.20 1.19
CA HIS A 166 4.33 6.53 2.56
C HIS A 166 4.51 5.27 3.42
N HIS A 167 3.59 4.31 3.33
CA HIS A 167 3.73 3.04 4.05
C HIS A 167 4.92 2.21 3.55
N LEU A 168 5.18 2.20 2.24
CA LEU A 168 6.37 1.55 1.68
C LEU A 168 7.67 2.22 2.15
N ASP A 169 7.71 3.55 2.21
CA ASP A 169 8.85 4.29 2.74
C ASP A 169 9.13 3.90 4.20
N LEU A 170 8.07 3.75 5.02
CA LEU A 170 8.20 3.27 6.41
C LEU A 170 8.67 1.82 6.48
N MET A 171 8.18 0.93 5.61
CA MET A 171 8.64 -0.47 5.53
C MET A 171 10.12 -0.54 5.15
N ASN A 172 10.55 0.21 4.13
CA ASN A 172 11.93 0.30 3.69
C ASN A 172 12.85 0.84 4.80
N ALA A 173 12.42 1.89 5.51
CA ALA A 173 13.17 2.44 6.64
C ALA A 173 13.34 1.45 7.81
N LYS A 174 12.45 0.46 7.94
CA LYS A 174 12.52 -0.63 8.90
C LYS A 174 13.34 -1.84 8.40
N GLY A 175 13.79 -1.80 7.14
CA GLY A 175 14.53 -2.90 6.52
C GLY A 175 13.67 -4.10 6.13
N TYR A 176 12.35 -3.89 5.94
CA TYR A 176 11.47 -4.97 5.48
C TYR A 176 11.72 -5.27 4.01
N SER A 177 11.69 -6.56 3.68
CA SER A 177 11.74 -7.03 2.31
C SER A 177 10.37 -6.83 1.64
N LEU A 178 10.39 -6.27 0.43
CA LEU A 178 9.20 -6.06 -0.38
C LEU A 178 9.12 -7.14 -1.46
N ILE A 179 7.91 -7.62 -1.73
CA ILE A 179 7.67 -8.57 -2.81
C ILE A 179 7.76 -7.86 -4.19
N ASP A 180 8.17 -8.59 -5.22
CA ASP A 180 8.44 -8.04 -6.56
C ASP A 180 7.25 -7.27 -7.16
N ASP A 181 6.03 -7.80 -7.00
CA ASP A 181 4.82 -7.12 -7.48
C ASP A 181 4.60 -5.74 -6.82
N VAL A 182 4.97 -5.61 -5.55
CA VAL A 182 4.86 -4.35 -4.80
C VAL A 182 5.95 -3.38 -5.24
N LEU A 183 7.18 -3.85 -5.45
CA LEU A 183 8.28 -3.04 -5.99
C LEU A 183 7.93 -2.50 -7.38
N LYS A 184 7.39 -3.36 -8.24
CA LYS A 184 6.94 -2.97 -9.59
C LYS A 184 5.82 -1.94 -9.54
N TRP A 185 4.86 -2.10 -8.63
CA TRP A 185 3.82 -1.10 -8.40
C TRP A 185 4.39 0.22 -7.87
N GLU A 186 5.31 0.17 -6.92
CA GLU A 186 5.98 1.33 -6.35
C GLU A 186 6.66 2.15 -7.46
N ASP A 187 7.47 1.51 -8.29
CA ASP A 187 8.19 2.14 -9.40
C ASP A 187 7.23 2.86 -10.36
N LEU A 188 6.17 2.16 -10.81
CA LEU A 188 5.16 2.73 -11.69
C LEU A 188 4.43 3.91 -11.03
N THR A 189 4.26 3.86 -9.72
CA THR A 189 3.58 4.92 -8.97
C THR A 189 4.47 6.14 -8.78
N ARG A 190 5.75 5.96 -8.43
CA ARG A 190 6.72 7.05 -8.26
C ARG A 190 6.95 7.83 -9.54
N ILE A 191 7.02 7.15 -10.69
CA ILE A 191 7.15 7.83 -12.01
C ILE A 191 5.84 8.47 -12.50
N ALA A 192 4.79 8.47 -11.66
CA ALA A 192 3.45 8.94 -12.00
C ALA A 192 2.89 8.29 -13.27
N PHE A 193 3.12 6.98 -13.42
CA PHE A 193 2.60 6.23 -14.57
C PHE A 193 1.07 6.23 -14.55
N PRO A 194 0.37 6.39 -15.68
CA PRO A 194 -1.08 6.50 -15.67
C PRO A 194 -1.76 5.21 -15.18
N ILE A 195 -2.72 5.33 -14.26
CA ILE A 195 -3.46 4.21 -13.65
C ILE A 195 -4.03 3.25 -14.72
N LYS A 196 -4.62 3.81 -15.80
CA LYS A 196 -5.18 3.04 -16.92
C LYS A 196 -4.18 2.08 -17.62
N HIS A 197 -2.89 2.31 -17.46
CA HIS A 197 -1.84 1.46 -18.04
C HIS A 197 -1.11 0.63 -16.99
N LYS A 198 -1.17 1.01 -15.70
CA LYS A 198 -0.46 0.28 -14.64
C LYS A 198 -0.91 -1.17 -14.56
N ALA A 199 -2.21 -1.46 -14.63
CA ALA A 199 -2.72 -2.83 -14.55
C ALA A 199 -2.08 -3.75 -15.60
N PHE A 200 -1.93 -3.27 -16.84
CA PHE A 200 -1.27 -4.01 -17.91
C PHE A 200 0.21 -4.26 -17.61
N PHE A 201 0.94 -3.23 -17.17
CA PHE A 201 2.35 -3.36 -16.81
C PHE A 201 2.56 -4.30 -15.62
N LEU A 202 1.69 -4.25 -14.61
CA LEU A 202 1.76 -5.13 -13.45
C LEU A 202 1.61 -6.60 -13.85
N ALA A 203 0.72 -6.89 -14.81
CA ALA A 203 0.42 -8.25 -15.26
C ALA A 203 1.47 -8.88 -16.19
N HIS A 204 2.43 -8.11 -16.73
CA HIS A 204 3.38 -8.61 -17.74
C HIS A 204 4.81 -8.30 -17.36
N ASP A 205 5.73 -9.24 -17.61
CA ASP A 205 7.16 -8.96 -17.48
C ASP A 205 7.59 -7.89 -18.46
N PHE A 206 8.45 -6.97 -18.02
CA PHE A 206 8.84 -5.81 -18.83
C PHE A 206 9.41 -6.20 -20.20
N ASP A 207 10.18 -7.29 -20.26
CA ASP A 207 10.81 -7.79 -21.47
C ASP A 207 9.83 -8.40 -22.47
N SER A 208 8.65 -8.83 -21.98
CA SER A 208 7.56 -9.37 -22.82
C SER A 208 6.69 -8.27 -23.44
N LEU A 209 6.81 -7.03 -22.97
CA LEU A 209 6.04 -5.90 -23.49
C LEU A 209 6.47 -5.56 -24.91
N ASP A 210 5.51 -5.13 -25.74
CA ASP A 210 5.85 -4.59 -27.04
C ASP A 210 6.69 -3.29 -26.92
N PHE A 211 7.37 -2.95 -28.01
CA PHE A 211 8.28 -1.80 -28.02
C PHE A 211 7.56 -0.47 -27.75
N ALA A 212 6.28 -0.33 -28.09
CA ALA A 212 5.52 0.89 -27.85
C ALA A 212 5.24 1.10 -26.35
N HIS A 213 4.95 0.02 -25.63
CA HIS A 213 4.79 0.01 -24.18
C HIS A 213 6.13 0.27 -23.48
N GLN A 214 7.20 -0.43 -23.86
CA GLN A 214 8.54 -0.19 -23.31
C GLN A 214 8.99 1.28 -23.51
N LYS A 215 8.80 1.83 -24.71
CA LYS A 215 9.05 3.25 -25.01
C LYS A 215 8.26 4.19 -24.10
N ARG A 216 6.99 3.87 -23.83
CA ARG A 216 6.14 4.67 -22.95
C ARG A 216 6.69 4.68 -21.53
N TYR A 217 7.06 3.53 -20.98
CA TYR A 217 7.67 3.45 -19.64
C TYR A 217 8.91 4.33 -19.52
N TYR A 218 9.87 4.17 -20.43
CA TYR A 218 11.11 4.95 -20.41
C TYR A 218 10.88 6.46 -20.53
N LYS A 219 9.87 6.90 -21.29
CA LYS A 219 9.48 8.31 -21.36
C LYS A 219 9.07 8.85 -19.98
N TYR A 220 8.18 8.14 -19.27
CA TYR A 220 7.73 8.58 -17.94
C TYR A 220 8.87 8.56 -16.92
N GLN A 221 9.69 7.51 -16.93
CA GLN A 221 10.84 7.39 -16.04
C GLN A 221 11.86 8.51 -16.27
N THR A 222 12.17 8.85 -17.53
CA THR A 222 13.04 9.98 -17.86
C THR A 222 12.47 11.29 -17.36
N CYS A 223 11.17 11.56 -17.62
CA CYS A 223 10.51 12.78 -17.14
C CYS A 223 10.53 12.88 -15.61
N TYR A 224 10.35 11.76 -14.91
CA TYR A 224 10.44 11.71 -13.44
C TYR A 224 11.82 12.12 -12.94
N PHE A 225 12.90 11.53 -13.47
CA PHE A 225 14.26 11.87 -13.05
C PHE A 225 14.63 13.32 -13.36
N LEU A 226 14.21 13.84 -14.52
CA LEU A 226 14.41 15.25 -14.87
C LEU A 226 13.71 16.20 -13.90
N LYS A 227 12.45 15.92 -13.55
CA LYS A 227 11.69 16.72 -12.56
C LYS A 227 12.35 16.74 -11.18
N ASN A 228 12.99 15.64 -10.80
CA ASN A 228 13.70 15.49 -9.52
C ASN A 228 15.19 15.88 -9.60
N LYS A 229 15.63 16.57 -10.67
CA LYS A 229 17.02 17.02 -10.87
C LYS A 229 18.06 15.88 -10.86
N ALA A 230 17.63 14.64 -11.12
CA ALA A 230 18.49 13.46 -11.17
C ALA A 230 19.03 13.23 -12.60
N TRP A 231 19.82 14.19 -13.09
CA TRP A 231 20.27 14.25 -14.50
C TRP A 231 21.00 13.00 -14.98
N ASN A 232 21.90 12.44 -14.15
CA ASN A 232 22.65 11.24 -14.50
C ASN A 232 21.71 10.04 -14.73
N ARG A 233 20.74 9.84 -13.82
CA ARG A 233 19.73 8.77 -13.97
C ARG A 233 18.85 8.97 -15.21
N ALA A 234 18.48 10.20 -15.53
CA ALA A 234 17.72 10.51 -16.75
C ALA A 234 18.53 10.17 -18.01
N LYS A 235 19.83 10.49 -18.02
CA LYS A 235 20.75 10.16 -19.11
C LYS A 235 20.89 8.64 -19.28
N ASP A 236 21.09 7.91 -18.18
CA ASP A 236 21.19 6.45 -18.20
C ASP A 236 19.91 5.81 -18.75
N THR A 237 18.75 6.32 -18.33
CA THR A 237 17.43 5.86 -18.81
C THR A 237 17.29 6.04 -20.32
N LEU A 238 17.69 7.21 -20.85
CA LEU A 238 17.67 7.49 -22.29
C LEU A 238 18.65 6.63 -23.07
N PHE A 239 19.84 6.39 -22.52
CA PHE A 239 20.85 5.52 -23.14
C PHE A 239 20.36 4.08 -23.24
N THR A 240 19.80 3.52 -22.16
CA THR A 240 19.20 2.18 -22.15
C THR A 240 18.07 2.07 -23.16
N PHE A 241 17.18 3.06 -23.23
CA PHE A 241 16.10 3.07 -24.22
C PHE A 241 16.64 3.12 -25.66
N ARG A 242 17.69 3.90 -25.91
CA ARG A 242 18.33 3.97 -27.23
C ARG A 242 18.91 2.62 -27.65
N ASN A 243 19.64 1.94 -26.77
CA ASN A 243 20.22 0.62 -27.06
C ASN A 243 19.13 -0.41 -27.37
N LEU A 244 18.03 -0.39 -26.61
CA LEU A 244 16.85 -1.22 -26.87
C LEU A 244 16.24 -0.93 -28.25
N ALA A 245 16.10 0.34 -28.62
CA ALA A 245 15.58 0.75 -29.91
C ALA A 245 16.47 0.29 -31.08
N GLU A 246 17.79 0.42 -30.93
CA GLU A 246 18.77 -0.03 -31.92
C GLU A 246 18.74 -1.57 -32.08
N ALA A 247 18.66 -2.31 -30.98
CA ALA A 247 18.54 -3.78 -30.99
C ALA A 247 17.24 -4.27 -31.64
N LYS A 248 16.11 -3.58 -31.43
CA LYS A 248 14.84 -3.93 -32.10
C LYS A 248 14.87 -3.58 -33.59
N LYS A 249 15.55 -2.49 -33.97
CA LYS A 249 15.71 -2.09 -35.37
C LYS A 249 16.59 -3.08 -36.15
N SER A 250 17.69 -3.55 -35.55
CA SER A 250 18.57 -4.56 -36.17
C SER A 250 17.85 -5.90 -36.36
N ASN A 251 17.04 -6.34 -35.39
CA ASN A 251 16.23 -7.56 -35.51
C ASN A 251 15.15 -7.45 -36.61
N LEU A 252 14.51 -6.29 -36.76
CA LEU A 252 13.56 -6.03 -37.86
C LEU A 252 14.25 -6.05 -39.23
N CYS A 253 15.46 -5.50 -39.32
CA CYS A 253 16.27 -5.58 -40.54
C CYS A 253 16.69 -7.03 -40.85
N PHE A 254 17.07 -7.81 -39.84
CA PHE A 254 17.44 -9.22 -40.01
C PHE A 254 16.26 -10.08 -40.46
N LEU A 255 15.08 -9.89 -39.87
CA LEU A 255 13.85 -10.59 -40.28
C LEU A 255 13.44 -10.25 -41.71
N LYS A 256 13.52 -8.97 -42.11
CA LYS A 256 13.28 -8.54 -43.50
C LYS A 256 14.30 -9.13 -44.47
N PHE A 257 15.57 -9.18 -44.08
CA PHE A 257 16.63 -9.78 -44.88
C PHE A 257 16.41 -11.29 -45.06
N ARG A 258 16.02 -11.99 -44.00
CA ARG A 258 15.74 -13.43 -44.04
C ARG A 258 14.49 -13.77 -44.85
N SER A 259 13.42 -12.96 -44.76
CA SER A 259 12.26 -13.13 -45.64
C SER A 259 12.56 -12.82 -47.10
N ALA A 260 13.52 -11.93 -47.38
CA ALA A 260 13.97 -11.62 -48.74
C ALA A 260 14.91 -12.70 -49.31
N MET A 261 15.55 -13.52 -48.48
CA MET A 261 16.40 -14.65 -48.91
C MET A 261 15.65 -15.99 -49.04
N HIS A 262 14.33 -16.02 -48.77
CA HIS A 262 13.47 -17.17 -48.97
C HIS A 262 12.55 -17.04 -50.22
N PHE A 263 12.90 -16.13 -51.14
CA PHE A 263 12.29 -16.00 -52.47
C PHE A 263 13.30 -16.36 -53.56
#